data_AF-A0A147HQN0-F1
#
_entry.id   AF-A0A147HQN0-F1
#
_cell.length_a   1.000
_cell.length_b   1.000
_cell.length_c   1.000
_cell.angle_alpha   90.00
_cell.angle_beta   90.00
_cell.angle_gamma   90.00
#
_symmetry.space_group_name_H-M   'P 1'
#
loop_
_entity.id
_entity.type
_entity.pdbx_description
1 polymer ?
#
loop_
_entity_poly.entity_id
_entity_poly.type
_entity_poly.pdbx_seq_one_letter_code
_entity_poly.pdbx_strand_id
1 'polypeptide(L)'
;MIPPDYEFLRKLLKEHSGLDLSSDKQYLLESRLLPLARKSGMRDVSDLVQKLKGGSSPFVAQVVEAMTTNETFFFRDKTPFDHFRDVIMPELLKTRAGRRSVRIWCAAGSTGQEPYSIAMCLKEMGLALNGWRVEVL
;
A
#
# COMPACT_ATOMS: atom_id res chain seq x y z
N MET A 1 -26.85 -2.88 -0.04
CA MET A 1 -26.52 -1.66 -0.81
C MET A 1 -27.24 -1.68 -2.16
N ILE A 2 -27.72 -0.53 -2.67
CA ILE A 2 -28.40 -0.46 -3.99
C ILE A 2 -27.39 -0.24 -5.14
N PRO A 3 -27.69 -0.66 -6.40
CA PRO A 3 -26.75 -0.52 -7.53
C PRO A 3 -26.21 0.91 -7.78
N PRO A 4 -27.00 1.99 -7.64
CA PRO A 4 -26.47 3.36 -7.80
C PRO A 4 -25.44 3.77 -6.74
N ASP A 5 -25.54 3.22 -5.53
CA ASP A 5 -24.58 3.47 -4.46
C ASP A 5 -23.26 2.77 -4.73
N TYR A 6 -23.33 1.56 -5.30
CA TYR A 6 -22.15 0.81 -5.74
C TYR A 6 -21.37 1.56 -6.83
N GLU A 7 -22.03 1.99 -7.90
CA GLU A 7 -21.37 2.71 -8.99
C GLU A 7 -20.78 4.04 -8.53
N PHE A 8 -21.46 4.74 -7.61
CA PHE A 8 -20.90 5.94 -6.99
C PHE A 8 -19.59 5.66 -6.25
N LEU A 9 -19.55 4.63 -5.39
CA LEU A 9 -18.35 4.26 -4.64
C LEU A 9 -17.22 3.79 -5.58
N ARG A 10 -17.55 3.01 -6.60
CA ARG A 10 -16.59 2.56 -7.61
C ARG A 10 -15.94 3.75 -8.32
N LYS A 11 -16.73 4.72 -8.77
CA LYS A 11 -16.23 5.94 -9.41
C LYS A 11 -15.36 6.76 -8.45
N LEU A 12 -15.83 6.97 -7.22
CA LEU A 12 -15.09 7.70 -6.19
C LEU A 12 -13.73 7.03 -5.89
N LEU A 13 -13.69 5.71 -5.72
CA LEU A 13 -12.45 4.98 -5.45
C LEU A 13 -11.49 5.04 -6.64
N LYS A 14 -12.00 4.92 -7.86
CA LYS A 14 -11.20 5.07 -9.08
C LYS A 14 -10.61 6.47 -9.22
N GLU A 15 -11.40 7.51 -8.97
CA GLU A 15 -10.96 8.91 -9.06
C GLU A 15 -9.93 9.29 -7.98
N HIS A 16 -10.10 8.80 -6.75
CA HIS A 16 -9.24 9.19 -5.64
C HIS A 16 -8.03 8.28 -5.39
N SER A 17 -8.03 7.04 -5.88
CA SER A 17 -6.97 6.06 -5.60
C SER A 17 -6.53 5.21 -6.80
N GLY A 18 -7.22 5.30 -7.93
CA GLY A 18 -6.99 4.41 -9.07
C GLY A 18 -7.54 2.99 -8.89
N LEU A 19 -8.15 2.68 -7.74
CA LEU A 19 -8.75 1.37 -7.48
C LEU A 19 -9.95 1.11 -8.39
N ASP A 20 -9.78 0.23 -9.38
CA ASP A 20 -10.87 -0.20 -10.27
C ASP A 20 -11.50 -1.50 -9.74
N LEU A 21 -12.73 -1.38 -9.24
CA LEU A 21 -13.51 -2.52 -8.75
C LEU A 21 -14.38 -3.09 -9.88
N SER A 22 -14.30 -4.40 -10.10
CA SER A 22 -15.19 -5.13 -10.99
C SER A 22 -16.57 -5.31 -10.34
N SER A 23 -17.64 -5.38 -11.13
CA SER A 23 -19.03 -5.41 -10.64
C SER A 23 -19.35 -6.57 -9.70
N ASP A 24 -18.62 -7.68 -9.78
CA ASP A 24 -18.74 -8.86 -8.92
C ASP A 24 -18.15 -8.66 -7.51
N LYS A 25 -17.42 -7.56 -7.26
CA LYS A 25 -16.78 -7.27 -5.97
C LYS A 25 -17.63 -6.40 -5.03
N GLN A 26 -18.94 -6.34 -5.26
CA GLN A 26 -19.87 -5.57 -4.41
C GLN A 26 -19.78 -5.96 -2.92
N TYR A 27 -19.64 -7.25 -2.64
CA TYR A 27 -19.52 -7.76 -1.27
C TYR A 27 -18.28 -7.20 -0.52
N LEU A 28 -17.22 -6.84 -1.26
CA LEU A 28 -15.98 -6.31 -0.68
C LEU A 28 -16.20 -4.92 -0.09
N LEU A 29 -16.97 -4.06 -0.78
CA LEU A 29 -17.34 -2.75 -0.25
C LEU A 29 -18.18 -2.89 1.02
N GLU A 30 -19.17 -3.79 1.01
CA GLU A 30 -20.02 -3.99 2.19
C GLU A 30 -19.20 -4.46 3.39
N SER A 31 -18.35 -5.47 3.21
CA SER A 31 -17.51 -6.00 4.30
C SER A 31 -16.49 -4.99 4.84
N ARG A 32 -15.86 -4.17 3.99
CA ARG A 32 -14.82 -3.21 4.39
C ARG A 32 -15.37 -1.86 4.88
N LEU A 33 -16.50 -1.40 4.34
CA LEU A 33 -17.06 -0.09 4.70
C LEU A 33 -18.08 -0.15 5.83
N LEU A 34 -18.70 -1.30 6.11
CA LEU A 34 -19.64 -1.43 7.23
C LEU A 34 -18.98 -1.10 8.59
N PRO A 35 -17.74 -1.56 8.90
CA PRO A 35 -17.05 -1.13 10.12
C PRO A 35 -16.84 0.39 10.20
N LEU A 36 -16.50 1.03 9.08
CA LEU A 36 -16.33 2.48 9.01
C LEU A 36 -17.66 3.23 9.23
N ALA A 37 -18.75 2.75 8.62
CA ALA A 37 -20.08 3.30 8.81
C ALA A 37 -20.51 3.23 10.29
N ARG A 38 -20.35 2.06 10.92
CA ARG A 38 -20.66 1.84 12.34
C ARG A 38 -19.84 2.73 13.26
N LYS A 39 -18.52 2.83 13.03
CA LYS A 39 -17.62 3.72 13.80
C LYS A 39 -18.04 5.19 13.71
N SER A 40 -18.71 5.57 12.63
CA SER A 40 -19.17 6.93 12.35
C SER A 40 -20.64 7.19 12.75
N GLY A 41 -21.25 6.27 13.51
CA GLY A 41 -22.64 6.36 13.98
C GLY A 41 -23.69 6.17 12.89
N MET A 42 -23.33 5.55 11.76
CA MET A 42 -24.24 5.30 10.63
C MET A 42 -24.78 3.87 10.69
N ARG A 43 -25.99 3.66 10.16
CA ARG A 43 -26.67 2.36 10.26
C ARG A 43 -26.09 1.34 9.27
N ASP A 44 -25.75 1.82 8.08
CA ASP A 44 -25.28 1.00 6.98
C ASP A 44 -24.36 1.78 6.02
N VAL A 45 -23.92 1.11 4.96
CA VAL A 45 -23.07 1.69 3.90
C VAL A 45 -23.85 2.70 3.04
N SER A 46 -25.18 2.56 2.91
CA SER A 46 -25.98 3.52 2.14
C SER A 46 -26.05 4.89 2.84
N ASP A 47 -26.18 4.93 4.16
CA ASP A 47 -26.06 6.17 4.96
C ASP A 47 -24.68 6.84 4.73
N LEU A 48 -23.61 6.05 4.67
CA LEU A 48 -22.26 6.53 4.35
C LEU A 48 -22.19 7.13 2.94
N VAL A 49 -22.79 6.48 1.95
CA VAL A 49 -22.85 6.99 0.58
C VAL A 49 -23.62 8.31 0.48
N GLN A 50 -24.72 8.47 1.22
CA GLN A 50 -25.44 9.74 1.26
C GLN A 50 -24.59 10.87 1.85
N LYS A 51 -23.82 10.58 2.92
CA LYS A 51 -22.87 11.57 3.47
C LYS A 51 -21.76 11.95 2.50
N LEU A 52 -21.25 10.99 1.72
CA LEU A 52 -20.24 11.25 0.69
C LEU A 52 -20.81 12.12 -0.44
N LYS A 53 -22.02 11.82 -0.92
CA LYS A 53 -22.73 12.62 -1.93
C LYS A 53 -23.01 14.06 -1.46
N GLY A 54 -23.21 14.25 -0.15
CA GLY A 54 -23.39 15.56 0.48
C GLY A 54 -22.12 16.42 0.61
N GLY A 55 -20.95 15.97 0.11
CA GLY A 55 -19.72 16.78 0.06
C GLY A 55 -18.80 16.66 1.27
N SER A 56 -18.94 15.60 2.09
CA SER A 56 -18.08 15.44 3.28
C SER A 56 -16.67 14.91 2.95
N SER A 57 -15.73 15.84 2.77
CA SER A 57 -14.30 15.59 2.49
C SER A 57 -13.59 14.54 3.40
N PRO A 58 -13.76 14.52 4.74
CA PRO A 58 -12.97 13.60 5.58
C PRO A 58 -13.36 12.12 5.45
N PHE A 59 -14.56 11.81 4.95
CA PHE A 59 -14.97 10.41 4.76
C PHE A 59 -14.39 9.80 3.49
N VAL A 60 -14.07 10.61 2.48
CA VAL A 60 -13.47 10.13 1.23
C VAL A 60 -12.14 9.43 1.51
N ALA A 61 -11.25 10.08 2.27
CA ALA A 61 -9.96 9.50 2.65
C ALA A 61 -10.11 8.21 3.45
N GLN A 62 -11.06 8.16 4.40
CA GLN A 62 -11.31 6.97 5.21
C GLN A 62 -11.90 5.81 4.39
N VAL A 63 -12.74 6.10 3.39
CA VAL A 63 -13.28 5.10 2.47
C VAL A 63 -12.18 4.53 1.59
N VAL A 64 -11.30 5.38 1.05
CA VAL A 64 -10.13 4.94 0.29
C VAL A 64 -9.25 4.03 1.15
N GLU A 65 -8.89 4.48 2.36
CA GLU A 65 -8.07 3.71 3.31
C GLU A 65 -8.70 2.38 3.71
N ALA A 66 -10.02 2.35 3.96
CA ALA A 66 -10.71 1.10 4.28
C ALA A 66 -10.75 0.14 3.09
N MET A 67 -10.65 0.65 1.86
CA MET A 67 -10.72 -0.14 0.63
C MET A 67 -9.35 -0.58 0.11
N THR A 68 -8.25 0.03 0.52
CA THR A 68 -6.91 -0.46 0.21
C THR A 68 -6.61 -1.74 1.01
N THR A 69 -5.79 -2.62 0.44
CA THR A 69 -5.34 -3.83 1.14
C THR A 69 -3.99 -3.51 1.77
N ASN A 70 -3.99 -3.16 3.05
CA ASN A 70 -2.78 -2.74 3.77
C ASN A 70 -2.04 -3.89 4.47
N GLU A 71 -2.30 -5.14 4.09
CA GLU A 71 -1.60 -6.29 4.65
C GLU A 71 -0.10 -6.22 4.33
N THR A 72 0.73 -6.23 5.35
CA THR A 72 2.20 -6.23 5.21
C THR A 72 2.82 -6.85 6.46
N PHE A 73 3.94 -7.55 6.29
CA PHE A 73 4.70 -8.15 7.39
C PHE A 73 6.17 -8.22 6.99
N PHE A 74 7.03 -8.37 8.01
CA PHE A 74 8.48 -8.45 7.77
C PHE A 74 8.82 -9.64 6.90
N PHE A 75 9.66 -9.41 5.90
CA PHE A 75 10.09 -10.42 4.94
C PHE A 75 8.93 -11.16 4.26
N ARG A 76 7.86 -10.42 3.91
CA ARG A 76 6.72 -10.96 3.16
C ARG A 76 7.18 -11.58 1.86
N ASP A 77 6.92 -12.88 1.70
CA ASP A 77 7.46 -13.71 0.63
C ASP A 77 9.00 -13.67 0.66
N LYS A 78 9.61 -14.59 1.40
CA LYS A 78 11.05 -14.60 1.68
C LYS A 78 11.94 -14.53 0.43
N THR A 79 11.50 -15.16 -0.66
CA THR A 79 12.26 -15.28 -1.92
C THR A 79 12.73 -13.94 -2.49
N PRO A 80 11.88 -12.90 -2.64
CA PRO A 80 12.32 -11.55 -2.98
C PRO A 80 13.52 -11.01 -2.19
N PHE A 81 13.55 -11.22 -0.87
CA PHE A 81 14.63 -10.73 0.00
C PHE A 81 15.91 -11.54 -0.17
N ASP A 82 15.79 -12.86 -0.38
CA ASP A 82 16.93 -13.71 -0.72
C ASP A 82 17.53 -13.29 -2.07
N HIS A 83 16.71 -13.06 -3.10
CA HIS A 83 17.17 -12.54 -4.39
C HIS A 83 17.79 -11.14 -4.28
N PHE A 84 17.22 -10.26 -3.46
CA PHE A 84 17.77 -8.94 -3.20
C PHE A 84 19.20 -9.04 -2.63
N ARG A 85 19.41 -9.90 -1.63
CA ARG A 85 20.71 -10.09 -0.97
C ARG A 85 21.72 -10.82 -1.85
N ASP A 86 21.31 -11.90 -2.50
CA ASP A 86 22.24 -12.88 -3.09
C ASP A 86 22.51 -12.61 -4.57
N VAL A 87 21.63 -11.85 -5.24
CA VAL A 87 21.72 -11.59 -6.69
C VAL A 87 21.80 -10.10 -6.98
N ILE A 88 20.76 -9.35 -6.59
CA ILE A 88 20.59 -7.95 -7.02
C ILE A 88 21.67 -7.05 -6.42
N MET A 89 21.87 -7.10 -5.11
CA MET A 89 22.85 -6.23 -4.44
C MET A 89 24.29 -6.48 -4.90
N PRO A 90 24.81 -7.73 -4.98
CA PRO A 90 26.14 -7.99 -5.52
C PRO A 90 26.35 -7.42 -6.93
N GLU A 91 25.36 -7.56 -7.81
CA GLU A 91 25.44 -7.02 -9.17
C GLU A 91 25.44 -5.48 -9.17
N LEU A 92 24.60 -4.86 -8.34
CA LEU A 92 24.56 -3.40 -8.19
C LEU A 92 25.87 -2.84 -7.65
N LEU A 93 26.51 -3.50 -6.69
CA LEU A 93 27.78 -3.05 -6.14
C LEU A 93 28.89 -3.10 -7.20
N LYS A 94 28.91 -4.15 -8.03
CA LYS A 94 29.86 -4.28 -9.14
C LYS A 94 29.64 -3.22 -10.21
N THR A 95 28.41 -3.06 -10.69
CA THR A 95 28.09 -2.16 -11.81
C THR A 95 28.16 -0.68 -11.42
N ARG A 96 27.95 -0.35 -10.15
CA ARG A 96 27.97 1.04 -9.64
C ARG A 96 29.21 1.38 -8.82
N ALA A 97 30.26 0.57 -8.88
CA ALA A 97 31.49 0.75 -8.08
C ALA A 97 32.13 2.14 -8.23
N GLY A 98 32.00 2.79 -9.40
CA GLY A 98 32.51 4.15 -9.62
C GLY A 98 31.72 5.25 -8.91
N ARG A 99 30.40 5.07 -8.70
CA ARG A 99 29.53 6.05 -8.03
C ARG A 99 29.34 5.75 -6.54
N ARG A 100 29.42 4.48 -6.16
CA ARG A 100 29.19 3.98 -4.79
C ARG A 100 27.87 4.48 -4.18
N SER A 101 26.81 4.47 -4.98
CA SER A 101 25.49 4.93 -4.53
C SER A 101 24.37 4.05 -5.07
N VAL A 102 23.42 3.72 -4.20
CA VAL A 102 22.23 2.92 -4.49
C VAL A 102 21.02 3.63 -3.87
N ARG A 103 19.93 3.74 -4.64
CA ARG A 103 18.63 4.23 -4.16
C ARG A 103 17.61 3.14 -4.45
N ILE A 104 16.84 2.77 -3.44
CA ILE A 104 15.82 1.73 -3.49
C ILE A 104 14.50 2.40 -3.16
N TRP A 105 13.48 2.20 -3.97
CA TRP A 105 12.15 2.76 -3.73
C TRP A 105 11.18 1.64 -3.37
N CYS A 106 10.55 1.75 -2.21
CA CYS A 106 9.50 0.84 -1.75
C CYS A 106 8.13 1.42 -2.11
N ALA A 107 7.71 1.19 -3.35
CA ALA A 107 6.40 1.62 -3.81
C ALA A 107 5.30 0.85 -3.05
N ALA A 108 4.39 1.59 -2.40
CA ALA A 108 3.35 1.03 -1.54
C ALA A 108 3.86 0.29 -0.28
N GLY A 109 4.84 0.89 0.43
CA GLY A 109 5.42 0.33 1.66
C GLY A 109 4.45 0.11 2.85
N SER A 110 3.16 0.46 2.72
CA SER A 110 2.12 0.30 3.75
C SER A 110 2.59 0.82 5.12
N THR A 111 2.52 0.02 6.19
CA THR A 111 3.00 0.38 7.53
C THR A 111 4.52 0.25 7.73
N GLY A 112 5.29 0.00 6.67
CA GLY A 112 6.75 0.12 6.63
C GLY A 112 7.55 -1.19 6.76
N GLN A 113 6.90 -2.33 6.94
CA GLN A 113 7.61 -3.60 7.18
C GLN A 113 8.51 -4.00 6.00
N GLU A 114 8.09 -3.73 4.76
CA GLU A 114 8.91 -3.98 3.57
C GLU A 114 10.19 -3.11 3.54
N PRO A 115 10.12 -1.75 3.60
CA PRO A 115 11.32 -0.93 3.61
C PRO A 115 12.24 -1.25 4.80
N TYR A 116 11.69 -1.61 5.96
CA TYR A 116 12.52 -2.05 7.09
C TYR A 116 13.14 -3.43 6.86
N SER A 117 12.47 -4.35 6.18
CA SER A 117 13.05 -5.65 5.80
C SER A 117 14.24 -5.47 4.84
N ILE A 118 14.12 -4.56 3.87
CA ILE A 118 15.23 -4.16 3.00
C ILE A 118 16.37 -3.53 3.81
N ALA A 119 16.06 -2.63 4.75
CA ALA A 119 17.06 -2.01 5.60
C ALA A 119 17.80 -3.04 6.47
N MET A 120 17.11 -4.08 6.96
CA MET A 120 17.73 -5.19 7.69
C MET A 120 18.68 -5.98 6.79
N CYS A 121 18.26 -6.36 5.57
CA CYS A 121 19.15 -7.01 4.60
C CYS A 121 20.41 -6.18 4.33
N LEU A 122 20.25 -4.86 4.10
CA LEU A 122 21.37 -3.95 3.87
C LEU A 122 22.32 -3.88 5.07
N LYS A 123 21.77 -3.82 6.28
CA LYS A 123 22.58 -3.81 7.51
C LYS A 123 23.40 -5.10 7.66
N GLU A 124 22.83 -6.24 7.31
CA GLU A 124 23.51 -7.54 7.35
C GLU A 124 24.67 -7.67 6.35
N MET A 125 24.67 -6.90 5.26
CA MET A 125 25.79 -6.87 4.31
C MET A 125 27.09 -6.29 4.90
N GLY A 126 27.00 -5.55 6.01
CA GLY A 126 28.16 -5.08 6.78
C GLY A 126 29.21 -4.35 5.93
N LEU A 127 30.46 -4.84 5.97
CA LEU A 127 31.61 -4.21 5.33
C LEU A 127 31.48 -4.10 3.80
N ALA A 128 30.64 -4.92 3.14
CA ALA A 128 30.43 -4.84 1.69
C ALA A 128 29.85 -3.49 1.25
N LEU A 129 29.14 -2.79 2.15
CA LEU A 129 28.58 -1.47 1.91
C LEU A 129 29.44 -0.33 2.48
N ASN A 130 30.65 -0.61 2.96
CA ASN A 130 31.52 0.44 3.47
C ASN A 130 31.79 1.49 2.38
N GLY A 131 31.63 2.78 2.70
CA GLY A 131 31.76 3.89 1.76
C GLY A 131 30.71 3.92 0.64
N TRP A 132 29.60 3.19 0.77
CA TRP A 132 28.44 3.32 -0.12
C TRP A 132 27.39 4.25 0.48
N ARG A 133 26.80 5.12 -0.35
CA ARG A 133 25.58 5.86 -0.02
C ARG A 133 24.36 5.05 -0.44
N VAL A 134 23.63 4.50 0.54
CA VAL A 134 22.40 3.75 0.29
C VAL A 134 21.20 4.51 0.85
N GLU A 135 20.16 4.68 0.04
CA GLU A 135 18.90 5.32 0.43
C GLU A 135 17.73 4.36 0.17
N VAL A 136 16.86 4.18 1.16
CA VAL A 136 15.56 3.53 1.01
C VAL A 136 14.50 4.62 1.05
N LEU A 137 13.75 4.76 -0.04
CA LEU A 137 12.75 5.80 -0.32
C LEU A 137 11.34 5.25 -0.20
#